data_AF-A0A2M7P1M8-F1
#
_entry.id   AF-A0A2M7P1M8-F1
#
_cell.length_a   1.000
_cell.length_b   1.000
_cell.length_c   1.000
_cell.angle_alpha   90.00
_cell.angle_beta   90.00
_cell.angle_gamma   90.00
#
_symmetry.space_group_name_H-M   'P 1'
#
loop_
_entity.id
_entity.type
_entity.pdbx_description
1 polymer ?
#
loop_
_entity_poly.entity_id
_entity_poly.type
_entity_poly.pdbx_seq_one_letter_code
_entity_poly.pdbx_strand_id
1 'polypeptide(L)'
;MSIVASDIFGNFASGYEGEHYLTWTLLPNNTQAKLPQDSNRYFANGSTTVTGIILYNAQETPVIAVSDGTIRGTSSKIVVMPTNVTHFEMATQHNQSETAGATFSVTLTARDSCGNVATNHTGNHDLRWGLNAISSPIGILPVKPADGVQIFEQGRVVVDGFRLTRAEDMATITVTESTSTGTVTGTCGSITVRSGSPTTFAIFVPLSAEVNKIFEINNITAQDICGNTARDYQGNKTLTYTGPGNSPSQLPPSYTNPVNFEGGMATRLLTTLVKAETVAIRVQEG
;
A
#
# COMPACT_ATOMS: atom_id res chain seq x y z
N MET A 1 -33.11 -2.88 -25.46
CA MET A 1 -32.65 -1.96 -26.52
C MET A 1 -33.54 -2.18 -27.74
N SER A 2 -33.99 -1.10 -28.39
CA SER A 2 -34.66 -1.18 -29.70
C SER A 2 -33.63 -0.99 -30.80
N ILE A 3 -33.75 -1.76 -31.88
CA ILE A 3 -32.99 -1.59 -33.11
C ILE A 3 -33.98 -1.21 -34.19
N VAL A 4 -33.63 -0.18 -34.96
CA VAL A 4 -34.44 0.37 -36.02
C VAL A 4 -33.60 0.40 -37.29
N ALA A 5 -34.10 -0.23 -38.35
CA ALA A 5 -33.50 -0.13 -39.68
C ALA A 5 -33.80 1.24 -40.28
N SER A 6 -32.80 1.85 -40.89
CA SER A 6 -32.94 3.12 -41.60
C SER A 6 -32.49 2.97 -43.04
N ASP A 7 -33.09 3.73 -43.95
CA ASP A 7 -32.64 3.83 -45.34
C ASP A 7 -31.37 4.69 -45.46
N ILE A 8 -30.86 4.84 -46.69
CA ILE A 8 -29.64 5.63 -46.97
C ILE A 8 -29.79 7.12 -46.63
N PHE A 9 -31.01 7.61 -46.47
CA PHE A 9 -31.32 8.99 -46.10
C PHE A 9 -31.61 9.13 -44.59
N GLY A 10 -31.53 8.04 -43.82
CA GLY A 10 -31.78 8.00 -42.38
C GLY A 10 -33.26 7.92 -42.00
N ASN A 11 -34.16 7.64 -42.94
CA ASN A 11 -35.59 7.46 -42.65
C ASN A 11 -35.87 6.04 -42.17
N PHE A 12 -36.95 5.87 -41.41
CA PHE A 12 -37.43 4.56 -40.94
C PHE A 12 -37.71 3.60 -42.11
N ALA A 13 -36.99 2.47 -42.17
CA ALA A 13 -37.11 1.48 -43.24
C ALA A 13 -38.11 0.38 -42.87
N SER A 14 -39.41 0.66 -42.95
CA SER A 14 -40.47 -0.29 -42.55
C SER A 14 -40.46 -1.60 -43.36
N GLY A 15 -39.89 -1.60 -44.57
CA GLY A 15 -39.76 -2.80 -45.41
C GLY A 15 -38.65 -3.76 -44.99
N TYR A 16 -37.81 -3.41 -44.01
CA TYR A 16 -36.81 -4.32 -43.46
C TYR A 16 -37.49 -5.29 -42.48
N GLU A 17 -37.98 -6.39 -43.04
CA GLU A 17 -38.83 -7.37 -42.36
C GLU A 17 -38.15 -8.75 -42.28
N GLY A 18 -38.64 -9.61 -41.39
CA GLY A 18 -38.25 -11.01 -41.32
C GLY A 18 -37.05 -11.30 -40.42
N GLU A 19 -36.50 -12.50 -40.52
CA GLU A 19 -35.35 -12.92 -39.71
C GLU A 19 -34.03 -12.44 -40.30
N HIS A 20 -33.23 -11.75 -39.47
CA HIS A 20 -31.89 -11.30 -39.81
C HIS A 20 -30.90 -11.78 -38.75
N TYR A 21 -29.79 -12.39 -39.19
CA TYR A 21 -28.75 -12.86 -38.27
C TYR A 21 -27.92 -11.67 -37.79
N LEU A 22 -28.03 -11.32 -36.50
CA LEU A 22 -27.33 -10.17 -35.94
C LEU A 22 -26.06 -10.62 -35.22
N THR A 23 -24.99 -9.87 -35.45
CA THR A 23 -23.71 -9.97 -34.73
C THR A 23 -23.46 -8.70 -33.92
N TRP A 24 -22.82 -8.86 -32.75
CA TRP A 24 -22.66 -7.78 -31.78
C TRP A 24 -21.20 -7.52 -31.45
N THR A 25 -20.84 -6.25 -31.32
CA THR A 25 -19.53 -5.85 -30.78
C THR A 25 -19.68 -4.70 -29.81
N LEU A 26 -18.81 -4.66 -28.79
CA LEU A 26 -18.70 -3.55 -27.86
C LEU A 26 -17.43 -2.76 -28.16
N LEU A 27 -17.52 -1.43 -28.11
CA LEU A 27 -16.40 -0.53 -28.35
C LEU A 27 -16.28 0.45 -27.17
N PRO A 28 -15.14 0.50 -26.45
CA PRO A 28 -13.99 -0.41 -26.58
C PRO A 28 -14.37 -1.87 -26.24
N ASN A 29 -13.60 -2.81 -26.77
CA ASN A 29 -13.86 -4.22 -26.52
C ASN A 29 -13.60 -4.54 -25.05
N ASN A 30 -14.57 -5.20 -24.40
CA ASN A 30 -14.53 -5.54 -22.99
C ASN A 30 -15.00 -6.99 -22.82
N THR A 31 -14.14 -7.83 -22.25
CA THR A 31 -14.41 -9.26 -22.07
C THR A 31 -15.39 -9.57 -20.93
N GLN A 32 -15.65 -8.61 -20.04
CA GLN A 32 -16.62 -8.78 -18.95
C GLN A 32 -18.05 -8.49 -19.41
N ALA A 33 -18.25 -7.63 -20.41
CA ALA A 33 -19.57 -7.26 -20.89
C ALA A 33 -20.31 -8.47 -21.48
N LYS A 34 -21.59 -8.60 -21.10
CA LYS A 34 -22.47 -9.62 -21.68
C LYS A 34 -23.26 -8.98 -22.81
N LEU A 35 -22.91 -9.31 -24.05
CA LEU A 35 -23.70 -8.95 -25.22
C LEU A 35 -24.76 -10.03 -25.50
N PRO A 36 -25.81 -9.70 -26.28
CA PRO A 36 -26.73 -10.71 -26.78
C PRO A 36 -25.97 -11.74 -27.61
N GLN A 37 -26.45 -12.99 -27.60
CA GLN A 37 -25.92 -14.01 -28.47
C GLN A 37 -26.18 -13.65 -29.94
N ASP A 38 -25.17 -13.91 -30.79
CA ASP A 38 -25.29 -13.83 -32.23
C ASP A 38 -26.34 -14.84 -32.72
N SER A 39 -27.44 -14.33 -33.27
CA SER A 39 -28.59 -15.14 -33.64
C SER A 39 -29.51 -14.39 -34.61
N ASN A 40 -30.42 -15.13 -35.24
CA ASN A 40 -31.55 -14.52 -35.94
C ASN A 40 -32.39 -13.69 -34.98
N ARG A 41 -32.79 -12.51 -35.43
CA ARG A 41 -33.78 -11.63 -34.79
C ARG A 41 -34.84 -11.29 -35.82
N TYR A 42 -36.10 -11.40 -35.42
CA TYR A 42 -37.23 -11.02 -36.27
C TYR A 42 -37.42 -9.51 -36.22
N PHE A 43 -37.39 -8.87 -37.38
CA PHE A 43 -37.79 -7.48 -37.56
C PHE A 43 -39.25 -7.43 -38.01
N ALA A 44 -40.04 -6.62 -37.30
CA ALA A 44 -41.42 -6.31 -37.63
C ALA A 44 -41.51 -4.81 -37.93
N ASN A 45 -41.98 -4.47 -39.13
CA ASN A 45 -42.01 -3.12 -39.68
C ASN A 45 -40.68 -2.39 -39.53
N GLY A 46 -39.54 -3.01 -39.85
CA GLY A 46 -38.24 -2.33 -39.76
C GLY A 46 -37.65 -2.20 -38.36
N SER A 47 -38.23 -2.84 -37.33
CA SER A 47 -37.73 -2.75 -35.96
C SER A 47 -37.71 -4.08 -35.21
N THR A 48 -36.81 -4.19 -34.24
CA THR A 48 -36.76 -5.32 -33.30
C THR A 48 -36.33 -4.85 -31.91
N THR A 49 -36.56 -5.67 -30.89
CA THR A 49 -36.12 -5.41 -29.52
C THR A 49 -35.24 -6.53 -29.01
N VAL A 50 -34.13 -6.15 -28.38
CA VAL A 50 -33.17 -7.09 -27.80
C VAL A 50 -32.95 -6.78 -26.33
N THR A 51 -32.85 -7.83 -25.53
CA THR A 51 -32.61 -7.80 -24.09
C THR A 51 -31.31 -8.57 -23.76
N GLY A 52 -30.88 -8.53 -22.50
CA GLY A 52 -29.73 -9.33 -22.04
C GLY A 52 -28.36 -8.66 -22.21
N ILE A 53 -28.32 -7.35 -22.46
CA ILE A 53 -27.08 -6.57 -22.41
C ILE A 53 -26.77 -6.26 -20.94
N ILE A 54 -25.57 -6.62 -20.49
CA ILE A 54 -25.05 -6.25 -19.16
C ILE A 54 -23.65 -5.65 -19.33
N LEU A 55 -23.44 -4.46 -18.75
CA LEU A 55 -22.17 -3.74 -18.77
C LEU A 55 -21.64 -3.66 -17.34
N TYR A 56 -20.35 -3.95 -17.15
CA TYR A 56 -19.75 -4.09 -15.82
C TYR A 56 -18.76 -2.97 -15.46
N ASN A 57 -18.11 -2.35 -16.44
CA ASN A 57 -17.09 -1.32 -16.18
C ASN A 57 -17.73 0.05 -16.04
N ALA A 58 -17.82 0.55 -14.82
CA ALA A 58 -18.27 1.91 -14.58
C ALA A 58 -17.25 2.92 -15.11
N GLN A 59 -17.72 4.13 -15.44
CA GLN A 59 -16.95 5.24 -16.03
C GLN A 59 -16.40 4.99 -17.43
N GLU A 60 -16.54 3.79 -17.99
CA GLU A 60 -16.45 3.61 -19.44
C GLU A 60 -17.66 4.24 -20.13
N THR A 61 -17.44 4.71 -21.36
CA THR A 61 -18.51 5.19 -22.23
C THR A 61 -18.66 4.30 -23.47
N PRO A 62 -19.07 3.03 -23.31
CA PRO A 62 -19.08 2.09 -24.42
C PRO A 62 -20.17 2.41 -25.43
N VAL A 63 -19.97 1.89 -26.64
CA VAL A 63 -20.93 1.87 -27.74
C VAL A 63 -21.16 0.43 -28.14
N ILE A 64 -22.42 0.08 -28.42
CA ILE A 64 -22.80 -1.23 -28.95
C ILE A 64 -22.93 -1.07 -30.46
N ALA A 65 -22.17 -1.86 -31.20
CA ALA A 65 -22.28 -1.98 -32.64
C ALA A 65 -23.01 -3.29 -32.99
N VAL A 66 -23.96 -3.20 -33.92
CA VAL A 66 -24.71 -4.33 -34.45
C VAL A 66 -24.55 -4.40 -35.97
N SER A 67 -24.48 -5.60 -36.51
CA SER A 67 -24.35 -5.84 -37.94
C SER A 67 -25.16 -7.07 -38.35
N ASP A 68 -25.88 -6.98 -39.46
CA ASP A 68 -26.48 -8.16 -40.13
C ASP A 68 -25.55 -8.75 -41.21
N GLY A 69 -24.38 -8.11 -41.42
CA GLY A 69 -23.40 -8.45 -42.45
C GLY A 69 -23.39 -7.48 -43.63
N THR A 70 -24.52 -6.82 -43.91
CA THR A 70 -24.68 -5.84 -45.00
C THR A 70 -24.86 -4.42 -44.48
N ILE A 71 -25.64 -4.24 -43.42
CA ILE A 71 -25.87 -2.96 -42.75
C ILE A 71 -25.31 -3.00 -41.32
N ARG A 72 -24.93 -1.83 -40.83
CA ARG A 72 -24.33 -1.66 -39.50
C ARG A 72 -24.98 -0.49 -38.78
N GLY A 73 -25.13 -0.63 -37.47
CA GLY A 73 -25.60 0.42 -36.58
C GLY A 73 -24.73 0.52 -35.34
N THR A 74 -24.65 1.71 -34.77
CA THR A 74 -23.98 1.96 -33.48
C THR A 74 -24.92 2.70 -32.55
N SER A 75 -24.88 2.36 -31.25
CA SER A 75 -25.60 3.13 -30.23
C SER A 75 -24.97 4.49 -30.01
N SER A 76 -25.67 5.38 -29.31
CA SER A 76 -25.02 6.48 -28.60
C SER A 76 -24.08 5.93 -27.51
N LYS A 77 -23.18 6.77 -27.02
CA LYS A 77 -22.35 6.44 -25.85
C LYS A 77 -23.25 6.15 -24.66
N ILE A 78 -22.99 5.03 -23.98
CA ILE A 78 -23.70 4.60 -22.79
C ILE A 78 -22.86 5.04 -21.59
N VAL A 79 -23.45 5.74 -20.62
CA VAL A 79 -22.76 6.05 -19.35
C VAL A 79 -23.03 4.90 -18.39
N VAL A 80 -21.98 4.17 -18.02
CA VAL A 80 -22.07 3.10 -17.02
C VAL A 80 -21.70 3.69 -15.66
N MET A 81 -22.65 3.70 -14.73
CA MET A 81 -22.42 4.18 -13.36
C MET A 81 -22.06 3.01 -12.44
N PRO A 82 -21.21 3.23 -11.42
CA PRO A 82 -20.90 2.19 -10.45
C PRO A 82 -22.11 1.92 -9.55
N THR A 83 -22.13 0.72 -8.97
CA THR A 83 -23.10 0.38 -7.92
C THR A 83 -22.61 0.83 -6.55
N ASN A 84 -23.38 0.58 -5.50
CA ASN A 84 -22.99 0.93 -4.14
C ASN A 84 -21.69 0.23 -3.73
N VAL A 85 -20.92 0.90 -2.87
CA VAL A 85 -19.71 0.34 -2.27
C VAL A 85 -20.02 -0.98 -1.56
N THR A 86 -19.10 -1.93 -1.68
CA THR A 86 -19.14 -3.25 -1.03
C THR A 86 -17.90 -3.53 -0.20
N HIS A 87 -16.75 -2.95 -0.56
CA HIS A 87 -15.49 -3.08 0.16
C HIS A 87 -14.59 -1.87 -0.07
N PHE A 88 -13.58 -1.71 0.79
CA PHE A 88 -12.50 -0.75 0.59
C PHE A 88 -11.24 -1.45 0.13
N GLU A 89 -10.64 -0.94 -0.95
CA GLU A 89 -9.23 -1.19 -1.26
C GLU A 89 -8.35 -0.14 -0.57
N MET A 90 -7.19 -0.57 -0.10
CA MET A 90 -6.30 0.25 0.71
C MET A 90 -4.89 0.21 0.15
N ALA A 91 -4.29 1.38 -0.03
CA ALA A 91 -2.88 1.54 -0.38
C ALA A 91 -2.20 2.48 0.62
N THR A 92 -1.07 2.06 1.18
CA THR A 92 -0.25 2.97 2.00
C THR A 92 0.59 3.88 1.10
N GLN A 93 1.00 5.04 1.63
CA GLN A 93 1.74 6.07 0.90
C GLN A 93 2.96 5.54 0.14
N HIS A 94 3.69 4.57 0.69
CA HIS A 94 4.89 4.00 0.10
C HIS A 94 4.68 2.56 -0.40
N ASN A 95 3.48 2.26 -0.91
CA ASN A 95 3.15 0.98 -1.55
C ASN A 95 3.45 -0.24 -0.67
N GLN A 96 2.91 -0.25 0.55
CA GLN A 96 3.08 -1.30 1.55
C GLN A 96 4.53 -1.47 2.04
N SER A 97 5.38 -0.45 1.88
CA SER A 97 6.75 -0.44 2.39
C SER A 97 7.03 0.83 3.18
N GLU A 98 6.72 0.80 4.48
CA GLU A 98 6.76 1.98 5.35
C GLU A 98 8.01 2.00 6.24
N THR A 99 8.45 3.19 6.65
CA THR A 99 9.65 3.36 7.49
C THR A 99 9.26 3.50 8.96
N ALA A 100 9.90 2.73 9.85
CA ALA A 100 9.67 2.79 11.28
C ALA A 100 9.94 4.19 11.84
N GLY A 101 9.02 4.69 12.66
CA GLY A 101 9.10 6.01 13.26
C GLY A 101 8.64 7.16 12.35
N ALA A 102 8.49 6.95 11.05
CA ALA A 102 7.92 7.94 10.13
C ALA A 102 6.39 7.84 10.09
N THR A 103 5.72 8.99 10.01
CA THR A 103 4.27 9.04 9.74
C THR A 103 4.00 8.85 8.26
N PHE A 104 2.91 8.16 7.92
CA PHE A 104 2.46 7.97 6.55
C PHE A 104 0.94 8.04 6.43
N SER A 105 0.47 8.15 5.20
CA SER A 105 -0.96 8.17 4.84
C SER A 105 -1.44 6.86 4.23
N VAL A 106 -2.75 6.63 4.31
CA VAL A 106 -3.44 5.52 3.64
C VAL A 106 -4.51 6.08 2.72
N THR A 107 -4.47 5.69 1.45
CA THR A 107 -5.54 5.96 0.49
C THR A 107 -6.57 4.84 0.56
N LEU A 108 -7.82 5.19 0.82
CA LEU A 108 -8.96 4.30 0.67
C LEU A 108 -9.63 4.53 -0.69
N THR A 109 -9.96 3.44 -1.37
CA THR A 109 -10.81 3.44 -2.56
C THR A 109 -12.03 2.58 -2.31
N ALA A 110 -13.21 3.19 -2.29
CA ALA A 110 -14.49 2.52 -2.21
C ALA A 110 -14.76 1.77 -3.52
N ARG A 111 -14.93 0.44 -3.43
CA ARG A 111 -15.18 -0.42 -4.58
C ARG A 111 -16.55 -1.09 -4.52
N ASP A 112 -17.19 -1.16 -5.66
CA ASP A 112 -18.43 -1.92 -5.83
C ASP A 112 -18.15 -3.43 -6.02
N SER A 113 -19.21 -4.25 -6.14
CA SER A 113 -19.06 -5.71 -6.26
C SER A 113 -18.35 -6.16 -7.54
N CYS A 114 -18.25 -5.29 -8.54
CA CYS A 114 -17.56 -5.55 -9.80
C CYS A 114 -16.11 -5.00 -9.78
N GLY A 115 -15.68 -4.41 -8.66
CA GLY A 115 -14.35 -3.81 -8.51
C GLY A 115 -14.24 -2.39 -9.06
N ASN A 116 -15.33 -1.77 -9.50
CA ASN A 116 -15.31 -0.37 -9.95
C ASN A 116 -15.18 0.57 -8.76
N VAL A 117 -14.64 1.77 -9.00
CA VAL A 117 -14.70 2.84 -7.99
C VAL A 117 -16.15 3.30 -7.82
N ALA A 118 -16.70 3.14 -6.62
CA ALA A 118 -18.04 3.58 -6.26
C ALA A 118 -18.07 5.11 -6.07
N THR A 119 -18.11 5.87 -7.17
CA THR A 119 -18.04 7.34 -7.13
C THR A 119 -19.22 8.03 -6.48
N ASN A 120 -20.32 7.30 -6.25
CA ASN A 120 -21.45 7.76 -5.48
C ASN A 120 -21.20 7.70 -3.96
N HIS A 121 -20.16 6.99 -3.50
CA HIS A 121 -19.72 6.99 -2.11
C HIS A 121 -18.95 8.29 -1.81
N THR A 122 -19.68 9.29 -1.31
CA THR A 122 -19.19 10.67 -1.14
C THR A 122 -19.75 11.30 0.13
N GLY A 123 -19.03 12.30 0.64
CA GLY A 123 -19.41 13.01 1.86
C GLY A 123 -18.85 12.33 3.10
N ASN A 124 -19.53 12.51 4.23
CA ASN A 124 -19.03 12.13 5.55
C ASN A 124 -19.33 10.66 5.86
N HIS A 125 -18.28 9.89 6.17
CA HIS A 125 -18.36 8.48 6.54
C HIS A 125 -17.57 8.21 7.84
N ASP A 126 -18.22 7.61 8.83
CA ASP A 126 -17.59 7.28 10.12
C ASP A 126 -16.79 5.97 10.02
N LEU A 127 -15.46 6.05 10.15
CA LEU A 127 -14.55 4.94 9.96
C LEU A 127 -13.94 4.47 11.28
N ARG A 128 -13.89 3.15 11.48
CA ARG A 128 -13.17 2.50 12.56
C ARG A 128 -11.94 1.78 12.05
N TRP A 129 -10.80 2.02 12.67
CA TRP A 129 -9.51 1.49 12.25
C TRP A 129 -9.02 0.37 13.16
N GLY A 130 -8.58 -0.73 12.57
CA GLY A 130 -7.77 -1.75 13.22
C GLY A 130 -6.32 -1.69 12.75
N LEU A 131 -5.41 -2.04 13.65
CA LEU A 131 -3.97 -2.12 13.39
C LEU A 131 -3.40 -3.29 14.20
N ASN A 132 -2.72 -4.24 13.55
CA ASN A 132 -2.11 -5.40 14.22
C ASN A 132 -0.59 -5.24 14.43
N ALA A 133 -0.04 -4.04 14.23
CA ALA A 133 1.39 -3.78 14.41
C ALA A 133 1.81 -3.90 15.88
N ILE A 134 3.06 -4.31 16.10
CA ILE A 134 3.62 -4.48 17.44
C ILE A 134 4.59 -3.35 17.81
N SER A 135 4.86 -3.20 19.11
CA SER A 135 5.74 -2.16 19.64
C SER A 135 7.19 -2.33 19.20
N SER A 136 7.91 -1.20 19.12
CA SER A 136 9.34 -1.21 18.86
C SER A 136 10.13 -1.92 19.96
N PRO A 137 11.42 -2.26 19.72
CA PRO A 137 12.29 -2.88 20.73
C PRO A 137 12.43 -2.10 22.03
N ILE A 138 12.27 -0.77 21.99
CA ILE A 138 12.32 0.11 23.19
C ILE A 138 10.93 0.51 23.69
N GLY A 139 9.87 -0.17 23.24
CA GLY A 139 8.52 -0.02 23.77
C GLY A 139 7.69 1.12 23.16
N ILE A 140 8.12 1.74 22.04
CA ILE A 140 7.30 2.75 21.36
C ILE A 140 6.15 2.03 20.64
N LEU A 141 4.92 2.36 21.03
CA LEU A 141 3.71 1.82 20.42
C LEU A 141 3.50 2.37 19.00
N PRO A 142 3.01 1.55 18.05
CA PRO A 142 2.54 2.05 16.76
C PRO A 142 1.27 2.92 16.96
N VAL A 143 1.02 3.80 16.00
CA VAL A 143 -0.09 4.75 16.02
C VAL A 143 -0.99 4.55 14.81
N LYS A 144 -2.30 4.54 15.05
CA LYS A 144 -3.35 4.69 14.04
C LYS A 144 -4.08 6.02 14.26
N PRO A 145 -4.71 6.62 13.23
CA PRO A 145 -5.60 7.75 13.44
C PRO A 145 -6.77 7.39 14.37
N ALA A 146 -7.38 8.42 14.95
CA ALA A 146 -8.62 8.25 15.70
C ALA A 146 -9.73 7.69 14.79
N ASP A 147 -10.61 6.90 15.37
CA ASP A 147 -11.85 6.54 14.69
C ASP A 147 -12.71 7.79 14.54
N GLY A 148 -13.45 7.90 13.44
CA GLY A 148 -14.27 9.06 13.19
C GLY A 148 -14.56 9.33 11.72
N VAL A 149 -15.20 10.48 11.50
CA VAL A 149 -15.64 10.92 10.18
C VAL A 149 -14.47 11.22 9.26
N GLN A 150 -14.48 10.62 8.07
CA GLN A 150 -13.65 10.95 6.92
C GLN A 150 -14.54 11.42 5.77
N ILE A 151 -14.01 12.28 4.90
CA ILE A 151 -14.76 12.87 3.79
C ILE A 151 -14.32 12.22 2.49
N PHE A 152 -15.21 11.45 1.87
CA PHE A 152 -14.95 10.83 0.57
C PHE A 152 -15.30 11.77 -0.57
N GLU A 153 -14.41 11.83 -1.55
CA GLU A 153 -14.60 12.51 -2.83
C GLU A 153 -14.47 11.49 -3.95
N GLN A 154 -15.55 11.33 -4.74
CA GLN A 154 -15.64 10.36 -5.84
C GLN A 154 -15.16 8.94 -5.43
N GLY A 155 -15.60 8.46 -4.27
CA GLY A 155 -15.25 7.12 -3.77
C GLY A 155 -13.82 6.99 -3.26
N ARG A 156 -13.10 8.09 -2.99
CA ARG A 156 -11.74 8.06 -2.44
C ARG A 156 -11.56 9.00 -1.25
N VAL A 157 -10.65 8.64 -0.35
CA VAL A 157 -10.15 9.52 0.71
C VAL A 157 -8.71 9.16 1.04
N VAL A 158 -7.92 10.15 1.45
CA VAL A 158 -6.56 9.96 1.99
C VAL A 158 -6.61 10.26 3.48
N VAL A 159 -6.08 9.35 4.28
CA VAL A 159 -6.12 9.44 5.75
C VAL A 159 -4.70 9.40 6.29
N ASP A 160 -4.29 10.49 6.93
CA ASP A 160 -2.97 10.64 7.56
C ASP A 160 -2.94 10.12 9.00
N GLY A 161 -1.73 10.05 9.57
CA GLY A 161 -1.54 9.83 11.01
C GLY A 161 -1.22 8.39 11.42
N PHE A 162 -0.96 7.51 10.45
CA PHE A 162 -0.40 6.19 10.74
C PHE A 162 1.08 6.28 11.03
N ARG A 163 1.58 5.47 11.97
CA ARG A 163 3.02 5.32 12.25
C ARG A 163 3.30 3.93 12.77
N LEU A 164 4.15 3.20 12.05
CA LEU A 164 4.68 1.90 12.47
C LEU A 164 6.03 2.10 13.16
N THR A 165 6.38 1.24 14.12
CA THR A 165 7.54 1.48 14.99
C THR A 165 8.51 0.31 15.09
N ARG A 166 8.09 -0.90 14.71
CA ARG A 166 8.96 -2.08 14.69
C ARG A 166 9.35 -2.46 13.26
N ALA A 167 10.64 -2.39 12.95
CA ALA A 167 11.16 -2.89 11.69
C ALA A 167 10.99 -4.41 11.58
N GLU A 168 10.89 -4.92 10.35
CA GLU A 168 10.66 -6.34 10.01
C GLU A 168 9.29 -6.88 10.46
N ASP A 169 8.43 -6.02 11.02
CA ASP A 169 7.04 -6.38 11.27
C ASP A 169 6.26 -6.53 9.94
N MET A 170 5.23 -7.37 9.98
CA MET A 170 4.26 -7.57 8.90
C MET A 170 2.91 -7.02 9.35
N ALA A 171 2.84 -5.69 9.37
CA ALA A 171 1.65 -4.99 9.83
C ALA A 171 0.54 -5.04 8.77
N THR A 172 -0.70 -4.94 9.24
CA THR A 172 -1.92 -4.84 8.45
C THR A 172 -2.82 -3.81 9.10
N ILE A 173 -3.52 -3.07 8.27
CA ILE A 173 -4.50 -2.07 8.65
C ILE A 173 -5.85 -2.57 8.16
N THR A 174 -6.84 -2.50 9.03
CA THR A 174 -8.23 -2.75 8.67
C THR A 174 -9.05 -1.48 8.85
N VAL A 175 -10.09 -1.35 8.04
CA VAL A 175 -11.08 -0.30 8.17
C VAL A 175 -12.46 -0.91 8.13
N THR A 176 -13.35 -0.41 8.99
CA THR A 176 -14.77 -0.76 8.99
C THR A 176 -15.60 0.51 8.99
N GLU A 177 -16.55 0.58 8.08
CA GLU A 177 -17.64 1.54 8.08
C GLU A 177 -18.95 0.80 8.37
N SER A 178 -19.74 1.31 9.32
CA SER A 178 -21.09 0.81 9.57
C SER A 178 -22.11 1.67 8.83
N THR A 179 -22.92 1.05 7.98
CA THR A 179 -23.98 1.72 7.21
C THR A 179 -25.36 1.26 7.69
N SER A 180 -26.42 1.93 7.24
CA SER A 180 -27.80 1.50 7.54
C SER A 180 -28.15 0.12 6.96
N THR A 181 -27.39 -0.37 5.98
CA THR A 181 -27.66 -1.61 5.26
C THR A 181 -26.64 -2.72 5.53
N GLY A 182 -25.64 -2.49 6.40
CA GLY A 182 -24.62 -3.47 6.73
C GLY A 182 -23.28 -2.84 7.11
N THR A 183 -22.20 -3.54 6.82
CA THR A 183 -20.83 -3.08 7.08
C THR A 183 -20.00 -3.16 5.81
N VAL A 184 -19.23 -2.10 5.54
CA VAL A 184 -18.22 -2.07 4.48
C VAL A 184 -16.86 -2.19 5.15
N THR A 185 -16.05 -3.13 4.69
CA THR A 185 -14.73 -3.37 5.29
C THR A 185 -13.63 -3.29 4.25
N GLY A 186 -12.41 -3.03 4.72
CA GLY A 186 -11.19 -3.13 3.94
C GLY A 186 -10.05 -3.64 4.80
N THR A 187 -9.13 -4.35 4.17
CA THR A 187 -7.86 -4.79 4.76
C THR A 187 -6.77 -4.51 3.75
N CYS A 188 -5.72 -3.80 4.14
CA CYS A 188 -4.56 -3.64 3.26
C CYS A 188 -3.77 -4.96 3.16
N GLY A 189 -2.96 -5.11 2.10
CA GLY A 189 -1.94 -6.15 2.06
C GLY A 189 -0.92 -6.01 3.20
N SER A 190 -0.08 -7.02 3.39
CA SER A 190 0.99 -6.98 4.40
C SER A 190 1.94 -5.80 4.14
N ILE A 191 2.12 -4.96 5.15
CA ILE A 191 3.02 -3.82 5.14
C ILE A 191 4.38 -4.28 5.66
N THR A 192 5.40 -4.18 4.83
CA THR A 192 6.79 -4.37 5.25
C THR A 192 7.29 -3.11 5.95
N VAL A 193 7.69 -3.24 7.21
CA VAL A 193 8.27 -2.13 7.97
C VAL A 193 9.79 -2.13 7.86
N ARG A 194 10.38 -1.06 7.33
CA ARG A 194 11.83 -0.87 7.26
C ARG A 194 12.34 -0.13 8.50
N SER A 195 13.58 -0.38 8.89
CA SER A 195 14.25 0.47 9.88
C SER A 195 14.40 1.90 9.36
N GLY A 196 14.30 2.88 10.24
CA GLY A 196 14.69 4.26 9.93
C GLY A 196 16.21 4.42 9.84
N SER A 197 16.66 5.62 9.49
CA SER A 197 18.08 5.98 9.55
C SER A 197 18.61 5.86 10.98
N PRO A 198 19.90 5.49 11.16
CA PRO A 198 20.50 5.36 12.48
C PRO A 198 20.55 6.70 13.20
N THR A 199 20.25 6.68 14.50
CA THR A 199 20.29 7.85 15.39
C THR A 199 21.11 7.60 16.66
N THR A 200 21.29 6.33 17.05
CA THR A 200 22.02 5.94 18.25
C THR A 200 22.82 4.65 18.02
N PHE A 201 23.81 4.39 18.87
CA PHE A 201 24.48 3.10 18.95
C PHE A 201 24.13 2.41 20.26
N ALA A 202 23.71 1.15 20.19
CA ALA A 202 23.69 0.26 21.33
C ALA A 202 25.02 -0.50 21.37
N ILE A 203 25.69 -0.49 22.53
CA ILE A 203 26.96 -1.16 22.74
C ILE A 203 26.81 -2.23 23.81
N PHE A 204 27.29 -3.44 23.51
CA PHE A 204 27.33 -4.55 24.47
C PHE A 204 28.78 -4.91 24.78
N VAL A 205 29.18 -4.68 26.03
CA VAL A 205 30.54 -4.93 26.54
C VAL A 205 30.50 -5.96 27.66
N PRO A 206 31.58 -6.73 27.90
CA PRO A 206 31.66 -7.60 29.07
C PRO A 206 31.61 -6.78 30.38
N LEU A 207 31.08 -7.39 31.44
CA LEU A 207 30.91 -6.74 32.74
C LEU A 207 32.23 -6.44 33.47
N SER A 208 33.33 -7.09 33.06
CA SER A 208 34.66 -6.88 33.61
C SER A 208 35.72 -7.09 32.54
N ALA A 209 36.81 -6.33 32.61
CA ALA A 209 38.02 -6.52 31.82
C ALA A 209 39.25 -6.31 32.72
N GLU A 210 40.34 -7.02 32.42
CA GLU A 210 41.62 -6.82 33.10
C GLU A 210 42.42 -5.69 32.45
N VAL A 211 43.13 -4.91 33.27
CA VAL A 211 44.02 -3.86 32.77
C VAL A 211 45.11 -4.47 31.89
N ASN A 212 45.36 -3.82 30.75
CA ASN A 212 46.38 -4.20 29.78
C ASN A 212 46.20 -5.61 29.19
N LYS A 213 44.96 -6.12 29.18
CA LYS A 213 44.56 -7.33 28.48
C LYS A 213 43.56 -6.99 27.39
N ILE A 214 43.71 -7.67 26.25
CA ILE A 214 42.74 -7.56 25.16
C ILE A 214 41.46 -8.27 25.59
N PHE A 215 40.34 -7.61 25.37
CA PHE A 215 39.02 -8.20 25.40
C PHE A 215 38.22 -7.75 24.17
N GLU A 216 37.07 -8.36 23.95
CA GLU A 216 36.18 -8.00 22.85
C GLU A 216 35.01 -7.15 23.36
N ILE A 217 34.71 -6.04 22.70
CA ILE A 217 33.36 -5.48 22.71
C ILE A 217 32.51 -6.43 21.87
N ASN A 218 31.52 -7.07 22.50
CA ASN A 218 30.72 -8.14 21.89
C ASN A 218 30.01 -7.65 20.62
N ASN A 219 29.33 -6.50 20.71
CA ASN A 219 28.76 -5.84 19.54
C ASN A 219 28.53 -4.33 19.73
N ILE A 220 28.51 -3.63 18.60
CA ILE A 220 27.93 -2.30 18.43
C ILE A 220 26.83 -2.41 17.39
N THR A 221 25.62 -1.97 17.73
CA THR A 221 24.45 -1.99 16.84
C THR A 221 24.03 -0.55 16.54
N ALA A 222 23.97 -0.17 15.27
CA ALA A 222 23.38 1.09 14.84
C ALA A 222 21.85 0.99 14.91
N GLN A 223 21.21 1.88 15.67
CA GLN A 223 19.78 1.84 15.93
C GLN A 223 19.08 3.11 15.44
N ASP A 224 17.90 2.95 14.84
CA ASP A 224 17.00 4.05 14.51
C ASP A 224 16.36 4.66 15.76
N ILE A 225 15.55 5.72 15.57
CA ILE A 225 14.88 6.42 16.68
C ILE A 225 13.91 5.53 17.47
N CYS A 226 13.47 4.41 16.89
CA CYS A 226 12.60 3.43 17.52
C CYS A 226 13.37 2.26 18.13
N GLY A 227 14.71 2.29 18.12
CA GLY A 227 15.56 1.23 18.64
C GLY A 227 15.66 -0.01 17.74
N ASN A 228 15.21 0.08 16.49
CA ASN A 228 15.42 -1.00 15.52
C ASN A 228 16.84 -0.94 14.96
N THR A 229 17.42 -2.10 14.63
CA THR A 229 18.70 -2.14 13.91
C THR A 229 18.56 -1.49 12.53
N ALA A 230 19.33 -0.45 12.27
CA ALA A 230 19.39 0.22 10.97
C ALA A 230 20.25 -0.60 10.00
N ARG A 231 19.61 -1.50 9.25
CA ARG A 231 20.32 -2.50 8.42
C ARG A 231 21.04 -1.90 7.21
N ASP A 232 20.70 -0.68 6.81
CA ASP A 232 21.38 0.08 5.76
C ASP A 232 22.69 0.70 6.24
N TYR A 233 22.93 0.77 7.54
CA TYR A 233 24.21 1.19 8.11
C TYR A 233 25.27 0.09 7.96
N GLN A 234 26.12 0.24 6.93
CA GLN A 234 27.00 -0.81 6.41
C GLN A 234 28.43 -0.32 6.14
N GLY A 235 29.36 -1.27 6.05
CA GLY A 235 30.74 -1.07 5.67
C GLY A 235 31.61 -0.47 6.78
N ASN A 236 32.84 -0.11 6.41
CA ASN A 236 33.80 0.48 7.33
C ASN A 236 33.36 1.88 7.79
N LYS A 237 33.43 2.11 9.10
CA LYS A 237 33.12 3.36 9.78
C LYS A 237 34.22 3.66 10.79
N THR A 238 34.61 4.91 10.91
CA THR A 238 35.50 5.34 11.99
C THR A 238 34.62 5.72 13.17
N LEU A 239 34.87 5.14 14.34
CA LEU A 239 34.15 5.51 15.56
C LEU A 239 35.09 6.23 16.54
N THR A 240 34.54 7.20 17.26
CA THR A 240 35.21 7.80 18.42
C THR A 240 34.73 7.13 19.69
N TYR A 241 35.68 6.68 20.53
CA TYR A 241 35.43 6.04 21.81
C TYR A 241 35.79 6.98 22.95
N THR A 242 34.94 7.05 23.98
CA THR A 242 35.17 7.86 25.18
C THR A 242 34.76 7.11 26.44
N GLY A 243 35.12 7.66 27.61
CA GLY A 243 34.79 7.11 28.92
C GLY A 243 36.04 6.65 29.66
N PRO A 244 36.67 5.51 29.29
CA PRO A 244 37.87 5.03 29.95
C PRO A 244 39.03 6.02 29.88
N GLY A 245 39.69 6.24 31.01
CA GLY A 245 40.78 7.18 31.16
C GLY A 245 42.14 6.59 30.78
N ASN A 246 43.11 7.49 30.64
CA ASN A 246 44.51 7.12 30.42
C ASN A 246 45.11 6.43 31.66
N SER A 247 46.14 5.61 31.45
CA SER A 247 46.94 5.05 32.52
C SER A 247 47.68 6.15 33.32
N PRO A 248 48.24 5.85 34.50
CA PRO A 248 49.10 6.79 35.23
C PRO A 248 50.27 7.33 34.39
N SER A 249 50.75 6.55 33.42
CA SER A 249 51.81 6.92 32.47
C SER A 249 51.27 7.62 31.20
N GLN A 250 50.02 8.10 31.22
CA GLN A 250 49.37 8.81 30.11
C GLN A 250 49.17 7.99 28.82
N LEU A 251 49.20 6.66 28.90
CA LEU A 251 48.84 5.81 27.76
C LEU A 251 47.31 5.78 27.63
N PRO A 252 46.71 6.04 26.45
CA PRO A 252 45.27 5.93 26.27
C PRO A 252 44.82 4.47 26.06
N PRO A 253 43.53 4.16 26.27
CA PRO A 253 42.93 2.90 25.81
C PRO A 253 43.07 2.72 24.29
N SER A 254 43.05 1.47 23.84
CA SER A 254 43.08 1.12 22.41
C SER A 254 41.78 0.46 21.99
N TYR A 255 41.27 0.83 20.81
CA TYR A 255 40.00 0.37 20.25
C TYR A 255 40.18 -0.04 18.79
N THR A 256 39.36 -0.96 18.32
CA THR A 256 39.30 -1.34 16.91
C THR A 256 38.79 -0.17 16.06
N ASN A 257 39.58 0.24 15.06
CA ASN A 257 39.19 1.15 13.99
C ASN A 257 39.97 0.82 12.71
N PRO A 258 39.34 0.87 11.51
CA PRO A 258 37.91 1.12 11.29
C PRO A 258 37.04 -0.04 11.79
N VAL A 259 35.78 0.25 12.07
CA VAL A 259 34.76 -0.72 12.47
C VAL A 259 33.92 -1.09 11.25
N ASN A 260 33.90 -2.36 10.88
CA ASN A 260 33.07 -2.83 9.78
C ASN A 260 31.66 -3.20 10.29
N PHE A 261 30.64 -2.51 9.79
CA PHE A 261 29.24 -2.84 10.05
C PHE A 261 28.69 -3.73 8.95
N GLU A 262 28.05 -4.82 9.35
CA GLU A 262 27.27 -5.70 8.48
C GLU A 262 25.84 -5.80 9.02
N GLY A 263 24.86 -5.39 8.21
CA GLY A 263 23.45 -5.41 8.60
C GLY A 263 23.14 -4.50 9.79
N GLY A 264 23.85 -3.37 9.95
CA GLY A 264 23.70 -2.47 11.09
C GLY A 264 24.40 -2.93 12.37
N MET A 265 25.17 -4.04 12.33
CA MET A 265 25.89 -4.57 13.49
C MET A 265 27.38 -4.73 13.19
N ALA A 266 28.21 -4.40 14.18
CA ALA A 266 29.63 -4.72 14.20
C ALA A 266 29.93 -5.63 15.39
N THR A 267 30.78 -6.64 15.20
CA THR A 267 31.12 -7.63 16.24
C THR A 267 32.63 -7.84 16.33
N ARG A 268 33.08 -8.49 17.41
CA ARG A 268 34.49 -8.90 17.61
C ARG A 268 35.49 -7.74 17.58
N LEU A 269 35.15 -6.64 18.27
CA LEU A 269 35.96 -5.44 18.30
C LEU A 269 36.98 -5.52 19.44
N LEU A 270 38.23 -5.81 19.09
CA LEU A 270 39.35 -5.88 20.03
C LEU A 270 39.55 -4.52 20.72
N THR A 271 39.65 -4.57 22.04
CA THR A 271 39.79 -3.39 22.92
C THR A 271 40.77 -3.71 24.05
N THR A 272 41.56 -2.71 24.45
CA THR A 272 42.45 -2.79 25.63
C THR A 272 42.24 -1.57 26.50
N LEU A 273 41.84 -1.79 27.77
CA LEU A 273 41.79 -0.73 28.78
C LEU A 273 43.08 -0.71 29.60
N VAL A 274 43.50 0.47 30.01
CA VAL A 274 44.85 0.72 30.56
C VAL A 274 44.83 1.30 31.99
N LYS A 275 43.64 1.48 32.55
CA LYS A 275 43.41 1.99 33.90
C LYS A 275 42.37 1.12 34.61
N ALA A 276 42.65 0.75 35.86
CA ALA A 276 41.68 0.07 36.71
C ALA A 276 40.68 1.09 37.24
N GLU A 277 39.43 1.00 36.79
CA GLU A 277 38.34 1.91 37.19
C GLU A 277 36.97 1.33 36.85
N THR A 278 35.93 1.86 37.47
CA THR A 278 34.55 1.63 37.05
C THR A 278 34.17 2.69 36.02
N VAL A 279 33.93 2.27 34.78
CA VAL A 279 33.69 3.19 33.67
C VAL A 279 32.75 2.60 32.62
N ALA A 280 32.10 3.46 31.85
CA ALA A 280 31.30 3.08 30.69
C ALA A 280 32.03 3.49 29.40
N ILE A 281 32.08 2.59 28.42
CA ILE A 281 32.53 2.92 27.06
C ILE A 281 31.36 3.58 26.32
N ARG A 282 31.61 4.75 25.74
CA ARG A 282 30.66 5.46 24.88
C ARG A 282 31.23 5.52 23.47
N VAL A 283 30.35 5.42 22.47
CA VAL A 283 30.70 5.47 21.06
C VAL A 283 29.88 6.52 20.33
N GLN A 284 30.53 7.20 19.39
CA GLN A 284 29.90 8.11 18.43
C GLN A 284 30.55 7.89 17.07
N GLU A 285 29.84 8.23 15.99
CA GLU A 285 30.45 8.25 14.67
C GLU A 285 31.54 9.35 14.64
N GLY A 286 32.70 9.01 14.09
CA GLY A 286 33.91 9.85 14.08
C GLY A 286 34.05 10.71 12.83
#